data_AF-A0A1E3PEH2-F1
#
_entry.id   AF-A0A1E3PEH2-F1
#
_cell.length_a   1.000
_cell.length_b   1.000
_cell.length_c   1.000
_cell.angle_alpha   90.00
_cell.angle_beta   90.00
_cell.angle_gamma   90.00
#
_symmetry.space_group_name_H-M   'P 1'
#
loop_
_entity.id
_entity.type
_entity.pdbx_description
1 polymer ?
#
loop_
_entity_poly.entity_id
_entity_poly.type
_entity_poly.pdbx_seq_one_letter_code
_entity_poly.pdbx_strand_id
1 'polypeptide(L)'
;MIAIDNNVVATSGSDGVKLWDIRVSQTGNSSTPQSWFKADNGFSLLCLDYSEYHNKIVAGTELKQVDSGIIFWDPRKTESNQVLAYLESHNDDVTTVKFDKKNQRNANSNLVLSGATDGLINIYDITIEDEDDAVLQTINHGSSIHSAGFINGTKKNKIYALSHMETFSLYDMSDFSTEDMTETKPIDLGDMRAEDKWDCEYVVDIYENDGFVAVGNHSRSSMRFLAYDTNADKDEFNVNTQKFVEFQGAHGEEIVRTVYVNSDIGAVYSGGEDGELRVWKINNDLLRSFQGNNNVIEDVKDVIEIEDISNNKEKKDKKEKKEKKEEKKEGKEGKEGKERKER
;
A
#
# COMPACT_ATOMS: atom_id res chain seq x y z
N MET A 1 7.93 7.08 -0.88
CA MET A 1 7.55 7.91 0.29
C MET A 1 6.71 7.04 1.23
N ILE A 2 6.83 7.20 2.56
CA ILE A 2 6.01 6.47 3.54
C ILE A 2 5.73 7.33 4.77
N ALA A 3 4.58 7.15 5.41
CA ALA A 3 4.29 7.79 6.70
C ALA A 3 5.04 7.09 7.84
N ILE A 4 5.67 7.87 8.72
CA ILE A 4 6.29 7.40 9.96
C ILE A 4 5.31 7.57 11.12
N ASP A 5 4.59 8.70 11.14
CA ASP A 5 3.46 8.95 12.03
C ASP A 5 2.47 9.90 11.34
N ASN A 6 1.49 10.41 12.08
CA ASN A 6 0.46 11.33 11.56
C ASN A 6 1.00 12.68 11.04
N ASN A 7 2.22 13.06 11.38
CA ASN A 7 2.84 14.34 11.03
C ASN A 7 4.18 14.18 10.31
N VAL A 8 4.84 13.03 10.42
CA VAL A 8 6.16 12.79 9.85
C VAL A 8 6.09 11.82 8.67
N VAL A 9 6.68 12.22 7.56
CA VAL A 9 6.76 11.43 6.33
C VAL A 9 8.23 11.22 5.97
N ALA A 10 8.58 10.01 5.54
CA ALA A 10 9.88 9.68 5.00
C ALA A 10 9.87 9.62 3.47
N THR A 11 10.90 10.17 2.84
CA THR A 11 11.18 10.03 1.41
C THR A 11 12.56 9.41 1.23
N SER A 12 12.73 8.58 0.21
CA SER A 12 14.03 8.02 -0.19
C SER A 12 14.39 8.48 -1.61
N GLY A 13 15.69 8.52 -1.90
CA GLY A 13 16.20 8.81 -3.23
C GLY A 13 17.73 8.70 -3.28
N SER A 14 18.35 9.33 -4.28
CA SER A 14 19.81 9.32 -4.46
C SER A 14 20.59 10.08 -3.39
N ASP A 15 19.92 10.93 -2.61
CA ASP A 15 20.51 11.69 -1.51
C ASP A 15 20.24 11.11 -0.11
N GLY A 16 19.61 9.93 -0.07
CA GLY A 16 19.33 9.18 1.15
C GLY A 16 17.86 9.24 1.56
N VAL A 17 17.61 8.97 2.85
CA VAL A 17 16.29 9.07 3.47
C VAL A 17 16.14 10.42 4.13
N LYS A 18 15.04 11.13 3.89
CA LYS A 18 14.69 12.40 4.54
C LYS A 18 13.39 12.28 5.29
N LEU A 19 13.33 12.82 6.50
CA LEU A 19 12.10 12.94 7.29
C LEU A 19 11.57 14.36 7.23
N TRP A 20 10.28 14.48 6.94
CA TRP A 20 9.58 15.74 6.76
C TRP A 20 8.46 15.84 7.79
N ASP A 21 8.51 16.87 8.63
CA ASP A 21 7.39 17.21 9.51
C ASP A 21 6.45 18.15 8.75
N ILE A 22 5.27 17.64 8.40
CA ILE A 22 4.27 18.38 7.61
C ILE A 22 3.74 19.61 8.34
N ARG A 23 3.90 19.70 9.66
CA ARG A 23 3.51 20.88 10.45
C ARG A 23 4.43 22.06 10.18
N VAL A 24 5.69 21.80 9.83
CA VAL A 24 6.70 22.84 9.55
C VAL A 24 6.41 23.53 8.21
N SER A 25 5.86 22.80 7.22
CA SER A 25 5.48 23.40 5.94
C SER A 25 4.43 24.50 6.10
N GLN A 26 3.55 24.39 7.10
CA GLN A 26 2.51 25.38 7.41
C GLN A 26 3.06 26.73 7.92
N THR A 27 4.36 26.81 8.23
CA THR A 27 5.01 28.02 8.74
C THR A 27 5.91 28.71 7.70
N GLY A 28 5.92 28.24 6.45
CA GLY A 28 6.66 28.83 5.33
C GLY A 28 8.09 28.29 5.12
N ASN A 29 8.57 27.37 5.98
CA ASN A 29 9.87 26.69 5.84
C ASN A 29 9.70 25.23 5.36
N SER A 30 8.99 25.04 4.24
CA SER A 30 8.63 23.70 3.72
C SER A 30 9.81 22.89 3.15
N SER A 31 10.93 23.53 2.84
CA SER A 31 12.01 22.90 2.05
C SER A 31 13.11 22.21 2.86
N THR A 32 13.08 22.28 4.19
CA THR A 32 14.12 21.68 5.04
C THR A 32 13.60 20.42 5.72
N PRO A 33 14.23 19.24 5.52
CA PRO A 33 13.85 18.04 6.26
C PRO A 33 14.21 18.19 7.75
N GLN A 34 13.41 17.60 8.62
CA GLN A 34 13.64 17.55 10.07
C GLN A 34 14.92 16.78 10.38
N SER A 35 15.13 15.65 9.70
CA SER A 35 16.33 14.84 9.78
C SER A 35 16.56 14.13 8.44
N TRP A 36 17.78 13.67 8.23
CA TRP A 36 18.12 12.89 7.04
C TRP A 36 19.22 11.88 7.35
N PHE A 37 19.20 10.78 6.60
CA PHE A 37 20.09 9.64 6.74
C PHE A 37 20.69 9.35 5.38
N LYS A 38 22.01 9.19 5.30
CA LYS A 38 22.66 8.73 4.08
C LYS A 38 22.92 7.24 4.17
N ALA A 39 22.92 6.61 3.01
CA ALA A 39 23.56 5.32 2.88
C ALA A 39 25.08 5.51 2.95
N ASP A 40 25.73 4.77 3.83
CA ASP A 40 27.15 4.51 3.81
C ASP A 40 27.52 4.02 2.41
N ASN A 41 28.68 4.44 1.92
CA ASN A 41 29.13 4.23 0.53
C ASN A 41 28.31 4.95 -0.56
N GLY A 42 27.28 5.73 -0.20
CA GLY A 42 26.53 6.58 -1.12
C GLY A 42 25.70 5.80 -2.15
N PHE A 43 25.02 4.75 -1.70
CA PHE A 43 24.00 4.06 -2.50
C PHE A 43 22.80 4.98 -2.77
N SER A 44 22.25 4.90 -3.98
CA SER A 44 20.91 5.42 -4.26
C SER A 44 19.87 4.49 -3.65
N LEU A 45 18.77 5.05 -3.13
CA LEU A 45 17.69 4.28 -2.52
C LEU A 45 16.47 4.23 -3.45
N LEU A 46 15.99 3.04 -3.77
CA LEU A 46 14.93 2.81 -4.76
C LEU A 46 13.56 2.60 -4.12
N CYS A 47 13.52 1.95 -2.95
CA CYS A 47 12.29 1.65 -2.22
C CYS A 47 12.46 1.88 -0.72
N LEU A 48 11.36 2.00 0.01
CA LEU A 48 11.36 2.20 1.45
C LEU A 48 10.13 1.61 2.14
N ASP A 49 10.29 1.14 3.37
CA ASP A 49 9.20 0.80 4.28
C ASP A 49 9.57 1.17 5.74
N TYR A 50 8.58 1.21 6.62
CA TYR A 50 8.73 1.57 8.02
C TYR A 50 7.97 0.61 8.92
N SER A 51 8.61 0.22 10.02
CA SER A 51 8.00 -0.54 11.10
C SER A 51 7.87 0.34 12.34
N GLU A 52 6.64 0.59 12.76
CA GLU A 52 6.34 1.28 14.02
C GLU A 52 6.84 0.47 15.23
N TYR A 53 6.65 -0.85 15.21
CA TYR A 53 7.04 -1.74 16.31
C TYR A 53 8.55 -1.71 16.58
N HIS A 54 9.36 -1.90 15.53
CA HIS A 54 10.81 -1.85 15.64
C HIS A 54 11.33 -0.41 15.70
N ASN A 55 10.50 0.54 15.32
CA ASN A 55 10.88 1.90 15.00
C ASN A 55 12.12 1.93 14.09
N LYS A 56 12.02 1.25 12.95
CA LYS A 56 13.07 1.15 11.95
C LYS A 56 12.53 1.50 10.57
N ILE A 57 13.30 2.27 9.82
CA ILE A 57 13.12 2.47 8.39
C ILE A 57 14.04 1.49 7.68
N VAL A 58 13.53 0.82 6.65
CA VAL A 58 14.32 0.00 5.74
C VAL A 58 14.25 0.61 4.34
N ALA A 59 15.36 0.59 3.60
CA ALA A 59 15.38 0.97 2.19
C ALA A 59 16.18 -0.05 1.38
N GLY A 60 15.71 -0.32 0.16
CA GLY A 60 16.47 -1.08 -0.84
C GLY A 60 17.34 -0.16 -1.69
N THR A 61 18.50 -0.65 -2.10
CA THR A 61 19.50 0.11 -2.86
C THR A 61 19.50 -0.19 -4.35
N GLU A 62 19.96 0.77 -5.14
CA GLU A 62 20.47 0.54 -6.49
C GLU A 62 21.78 -0.24 -6.43
N LEU A 63 22.04 -1.11 -7.41
CA LEU A 63 23.29 -1.83 -7.56
C LEU A 63 24.43 -0.84 -7.73
N LYS A 64 25.43 -0.95 -6.86
CA LYS A 64 26.64 -0.15 -6.95
C LYS A 64 27.86 -1.04 -6.92
N GLN A 65 28.59 -1.02 -8.04
CA GLN A 65 29.72 -1.94 -8.28
C GLN A 65 29.26 -3.39 -8.30
N VAL A 66 29.33 -4.07 -7.17
CA VAL A 66 28.95 -5.48 -6.99
C VAL A 66 27.96 -5.67 -5.85
N ASP A 67 27.67 -4.61 -5.09
CA ASP A 67 26.85 -4.69 -3.88
C ASP A 67 25.47 -4.08 -4.16
N SER A 68 24.45 -4.78 -3.67
CA SER A 68 23.06 -4.31 -3.65
C SER A 68 22.32 -4.99 -2.51
N GLY A 69 21.47 -4.27 -1.80
CA GLY A 69 20.79 -4.87 -0.68
C GLY A 69 19.87 -3.91 0.06
N ILE A 70 19.74 -4.14 1.36
CA ILE A 70 18.84 -3.39 2.22
C ILE A 70 19.57 -2.76 3.40
N ILE A 71 19.19 -1.54 3.73
CA ILE A 71 19.81 -0.74 4.78
C ILE A 71 18.74 -0.27 5.74
N PHE A 72 19.06 -0.28 7.04
CA PHE A 72 18.17 0.12 8.11
C PHE A 72 18.66 1.35 8.85
N TRP A 73 17.72 2.20 9.28
CA TRP A 73 17.94 3.33 10.18
C TRP A 73 16.90 3.35 11.29
N ASP A 74 17.29 3.85 12.47
CA ASP A 74 16.34 4.23 13.52
C ASP A 74 16.06 5.74 13.39
N PRO A 75 14.82 6.17 13.10
CA PRO A 75 14.51 7.58 12.88
C PRO A 75 14.78 8.48 14.09
N ARG A 76 14.94 7.91 15.31
CA ARG A 76 15.30 8.65 16.52
C ARG A 76 16.80 8.89 16.65
N LYS A 77 17.63 8.11 15.96
CA LYS A 77 19.09 8.23 16.01
C LYS A 77 19.56 9.20 14.93
N THR A 78 19.60 10.48 15.27
CA THR A 78 19.88 11.57 14.31
C THR A 78 21.34 11.69 13.87
N GLU A 79 22.26 10.87 14.40
CA GLU A 79 23.69 10.92 14.06
C GLU A 79 24.04 10.25 12.72
N SER A 80 23.05 10.04 11.83
CA SER A 80 23.21 9.48 10.47
C SER A 80 23.82 8.09 10.38
N ASN A 81 23.91 7.34 11.48
CA ASN A 81 24.45 5.98 11.46
C ASN A 81 23.39 4.98 11.02
N GLN A 82 23.73 4.18 10.01
CA GLN A 82 23.02 2.95 9.71
C GLN A 82 23.00 2.05 10.95
N VAL A 83 21.88 1.39 11.22
CA VAL A 83 21.77 0.47 12.36
C VAL A 83 21.95 -0.99 11.97
N LEU A 84 21.77 -1.30 10.69
CA LEU A 84 21.92 -2.64 10.10
C LEU A 84 21.99 -2.49 8.58
N ALA A 85 22.71 -3.37 7.90
CA ALA A 85 22.72 -3.45 6.45
C ALA A 85 23.02 -4.88 6.02
N TYR A 86 22.30 -5.35 5.00
CA TYR A 86 22.53 -6.62 4.32
C TYR A 86 22.77 -6.28 2.85
N LEU A 87 23.99 -6.41 2.36
CA LEU A 87 24.46 -5.85 1.07
C LEU A 87 24.90 -6.93 0.06
N GLU A 88 24.90 -8.20 0.45
CA GLU A 88 25.42 -9.32 -0.34
C GLU A 88 24.31 -10.30 -0.80
N SER A 89 23.07 -10.08 -0.36
CA SER A 89 21.92 -10.97 -0.64
C SER A 89 21.30 -10.79 -2.02
N HIS A 90 21.59 -9.68 -2.71
CA HIS A 90 21.10 -9.39 -4.05
C HIS A 90 22.26 -9.05 -5.00
N ASN A 91 22.07 -9.41 -6.27
CA ASN A 91 23.06 -9.15 -7.33
C ASN A 91 22.63 -8.03 -8.30
N ASP A 92 21.50 -7.37 -8.01
CA ASP A 92 20.93 -6.32 -8.85
C ASP A 92 19.96 -5.44 -8.03
N ASP A 93 19.44 -4.37 -8.64
CA ASP A 93 18.60 -3.36 -8.00
C ASP A 93 17.49 -3.92 -7.09
N VAL A 94 17.46 -3.49 -5.83
CA VAL A 94 16.41 -3.86 -4.87
C VAL A 94 15.19 -2.96 -5.06
N THR A 95 14.14 -3.52 -5.66
CA THR A 95 12.94 -2.78 -6.10
C THR A 95 11.86 -2.69 -5.03
N THR A 96 11.83 -3.62 -4.08
CA THR A 96 10.83 -3.64 -3.03
C THR A 96 11.42 -4.09 -1.70
N VAL A 97 10.96 -3.46 -0.62
CA VAL A 97 11.21 -3.87 0.76
C VAL A 97 9.90 -3.77 1.54
N LYS A 98 9.59 -4.79 2.35
CA LYS A 98 8.37 -4.83 3.17
C LYS A 98 8.66 -5.44 4.53
N PHE A 99 8.20 -4.80 5.60
CA PHE A 99 8.09 -5.43 6.91
C PHE A 99 6.87 -6.36 6.95
N ASP A 100 7.00 -7.51 7.63
CA ASP A 100 5.86 -8.36 7.93
C ASP A 100 4.95 -7.67 8.97
N LYS A 101 3.75 -7.28 8.52
CA LYS A 101 2.78 -6.51 9.31
C LYS A 101 1.66 -7.38 9.92
N LYS A 102 1.86 -8.71 10.05
CA LYS A 102 0.89 -9.68 10.61
C LYS A 102 -0.09 -9.06 11.60
N ASN A 103 -1.31 -8.83 11.12
CA ASN A 103 -2.52 -8.39 11.84
C ASN A 103 -2.25 -7.61 13.14
N GLN A 104 -1.80 -6.35 12.98
CA GLN A 104 -2.22 -5.10 13.65
C GLN A 104 -2.88 -5.11 15.06
N ARG A 105 -2.69 -6.14 15.89
CA ARG A 105 -3.12 -6.11 17.28
C ARG A 105 -2.14 -6.68 18.30
N ASN A 106 -1.33 -7.70 18.02
CA ASN A 106 -0.40 -8.26 19.05
C ASN A 106 0.66 -9.29 18.57
N ALA A 107 0.89 -9.49 17.27
CA ALA A 107 1.90 -10.45 16.80
C ALA A 107 3.05 -9.71 16.11
N ASN A 108 4.15 -9.53 16.84
CA ASN A 108 5.34 -8.86 16.32
C ASN A 108 6.11 -9.83 15.44
N SER A 109 6.36 -9.43 14.20
CA SER A 109 7.24 -10.15 13.29
C SER A 109 8.56 -9.39 13.17
N ASN A 110 9.66 -10.14 13.25
CA ASN A 110 11.01 -9.61 12.96
C ASN A 110 11.37 -9.78 11.48
N LEU A 111 10.38 -10.17 10.67
CA LEU A 111 10.61 -10.51 9.28
C LEU A 111 10.58 -9.28 8.39
N VAL A 112 11.57 -9.20 7.52
CA VAL A 112 11.62 -8.27 6.39
C VAL A 112 11.76 -9.06 5.12
N LEU A 113 11.08 -8.61 4.07
CA LEU A 113 11.21 -9.13 2.72
C LEU A 113 11.89 -8.08 1.86
N SER A 114 12.82 -8.53 1.01
CA SER A 114 13.32 -7.76 -0.13
C SER A 114 13.09 -8.51 -1.42
N GLY A 115 12.84 -7.78 -2.51
CA GLY A 115 12.80 -8.32 -3.86
C GLY A 115 13.60 -7.43 -4.81
N ALA A 116 14.28 -8.06 -5.78
CA ALA A 116 15.19 -7.35 -6.67
C ALA A 116 15.03 -7.77 -8.14
N THR A 117 15.70 -7.04 -9.02
CA THR A 117 15.67 -7.30 -10.47
C THR A 117 16.44 -8.57 -10.87
N ASP A 118 17.25 -9.13 -9.97
CA ASP A 118 17.90 -10.44 -10.10
C ASP A 118 16.90 -11.61 -10.08
N GLY A 119 15.64 -11.34 -9.75
CA GLY A 119 14.55 -12.32 -9.69
C GLY A 119 14.51 -13.14 -8.42
N LEU A 120 15.23 -12.69 -7.39
CA LEU A 120 15.20 -13.26 -6.04
C LEU A 120 14.31 -12.44 -5.12
N ILE A 121 13.72 -13.13 -4.17
CA ILE A 121 13.06 -12.56 -3.01
C ILE A 121 13.70 -13.18 -1.77
N ASN A 122 14.21 -12.35 -0.88
CA ASN A 122 14.85 -12.80 0.36
C ASN A 122 14.00 -12.41 1.57
N ILE A 123 13.98 -13.28 2.57
CA ILE A 123 13.30 -13.07 3.85
C ILE A 123 14.34 -13.10 4.95
N TYR A 124 14.37 -12.06 5.78
CA TYR A 124 15.38 -11.89 6.82
C TYR A 124 14.75 -11.85 8.21
N ASP A 125 15.46 -12.35 9.23
CA ASP A 125 15.23 -11.99 10.63
C ASP A 125 16.12 -10.80 11.02
N ILE A 126 15.51 -9.63 11.23
CA ILE A 126 16.24 -8.40 11.53
C ILE A 126 16.80 -8.31 12.96
N THR A 127 16.63 -9.36 13.77
CA THR A 127 17.31 -9.49 15.07
C THR A 127 18.72 -10.03 14.96
N ILE A 128 19.10 -10.55 13.79
CA ILE A 128 20.41 -11.13 13.50
C ILE A 128 21.26 -10.07 12.77
N GLU A 129 22.46 -9.80 13.28
CA GLU A 129 23.35 -8.78 12.69
C GLU A 129 24.12 -9.30 11.46
N ASP A 130 24.51 -10.57 11.48
CA ASP A 130 25.22 -11.22 10.38
C ASP A 130 24.25 -11.57 9.24
N GLU A 131 24.59 -11.18 8.02
CA GLU A 131 23.71 -11.32 6.86
C GLU A 131 23.46 -12.79 6.48
N ASP A 132 24.51 -13.62 6.50
CA ASP A 132 24.42 -15.03 6.12
C ASP A 132 23.48 -15.79 7.06
N ASP A 133 23.51 -15.45 8.35
CA ASP A 133 22.62 -16.02 9.37
C ASP A 133 21.21 -15.37 9.38
N ALA A 134 21.07 -14.14 8.88
CA ALA A 134 19.81 -13.42 8.87
C ALA A 134 18.84 -13.92 7.79
N VAL A 135 19.35 -14.42 6.65
CA VAL A 135 18.53 -14.91 5.54
C VAL A 135 17.87 -16.24 5.93
N LEU A 136 16.55 -16.21 6.14
CA LEU A 136 15.77 -17.38 6.51
C LEU A 136 15.28 -18.19 5.30
N GLN A 137 14.98 -17.50 4.19
CA GLN A 137 14.48 -18.14 2.97
C GLN A 137 14.75 -17.24 1.77
N THR A 138 15.24 -17.86 0.70
CA THR A 138 15.40 -17.25 -0.63
C THR A 138 14.44 -17.91 -1.60
N ILE A 139 13.61 -17.11 -2.25
CA ILE A 139 12.67 -17.53 -3.28
C ILE A 139 13.22 -17.12 -4.64
N ASN A 140 13.37 -18.08 -5.54
CA ASN A 140 13.72 -17.82 -6.92
C ASN A 140 12.44 -17.69 -7.76
N HIS A 141 12.08 -16.46 -8.13
CA HIS A 141 10.98 -16.20 -9.05
C HIS A 141 11.38 -16.44 -10.51
N GLY A 142 12.66 -16.27 -10.82
CA GLY A 142 13.21 -16.48 -12.16
C GLY A 142 12.89 -15.34 -13.14
N SER A 143 12.39 -14.21 -12.65
CA SER A 143 12.11 -13.00 -13.43
C SER A 143 12.24 -11.78 -12.54
N SER A 144 12.64 -10.64 -13.11
CA SER A 144 12.86 -9.39 -12.39
C SER A 144 11.63 -8.96 -11.57
N ILE A 145 11.82 -8.74 -10.27
CA ILE A 145 10.74 -8.39 -9.34
C ILE A 145 10.37 -6.91 -9.46
N HIS A 146 9.10 -6.63 -9.71
CA HIS A 146 8.52 -5.29 -9.63
C HIS A 146 8.00 -5.00 -8.22
N SER A 147 7.19 -5.92 -7.67
CA SER A 147 6.63 -5.80 -6.33
C SER A 147 6.52 -7.19 -5.69
N ALA A 148 6.73 -7.24 -4.39
CA ALA A 148 6.63 -8.45 -3.59
C ALA A 148 6.28 -8.07 -2.15
N GLY A 149 5.58 -8.96 -1.46
CA GLY A 149 5.11 -8.71 -0.11
C GLY A 149 4.39 -9.89 0.51
N PHE A 150 4.03 -9.72 1.77
CA PHE A 150 3.32 -10.73 2.55
C PHE A 150 1.81 -10.64 2.30
N ILE A 151 1.18 -11.76 1.97
CA ILE A 151 -0.28 -11.86 1.99
C ILE A 151 -0.68 -12.23 3.41
N ASN A 152 -1.16 -11.23 4.14
CA ASN A 152 -1.71 -11.41 5.47
C ASN A 152 -3.15 -11.93 5.39
N GLY A 153 -3.53 -12.78 6.36
CA GLY A 153 -4.90 -13.29 6.44
C GLY A 153 -5.19 -14.47 5.52
N THR A 154 -4.25 -15.39 5.33
CA THR A 154 -4.48 -16.74 4.79
C THR A 154 -4.07 -17.79 5.85
N LYS A 155 -4.63 -19.02 5.82
CA LYS A 155 -4.26 -20.07 6.82
C LYS A 155 -2.77 -20.38 6.84
N LYS A 156 -2.14 -20.28 5.67
CA LYS A 156 -0.69 -20.34 5.48
C LYS A 156 -0.20 -18.93 5.19
N ASN A 157 0.90 -18.52 5.80
CA ASN A 157 1.58 -17.28 5.40
C ASN A 157 2.02 -17.43 3.94
N LYS A 158 1.55 -16.54 3.06
CA LYS A 158 1.90 -16.56 1.63
C LYS A 158 2.68 -15.31 1.29
N ILE A 159 3.53 -15.42 0.28
CA ILE A 159 4.27 -14.32 -0.32
C ILE A 159 3.82 -14.21 -1.76
N TYR A 160 3.53 -12.98 -2.19
CA TYR A 160 3.30 -12.70 -3.60
C TYR A 160 4.58 -12.18 -4.24
N ALA A 161 4.74 -12.51 -5.52
CA ALA A 161 5.74 -11.91 -6.40
C ALA A 161 5.03 -11.43 -7.67
N LEU A 162 5.23 -10.17 -8.02
CA LEU A 162 4.83 -9.56 -9.27
C LEU A 162 6.10 -9.16 -10.03
N SER A 163 6.27 -9.67 -11.25
CA SER A 163 7.40 -9.31 -12.10
C SER A 163 7.15 -8.03 -12.89
N HIS A 164 8.22 -7.47 -13.46
CA HIS A 164 8.14 -6.40 -14.46
C HIS A 164 7.44 -6.81 -15.77
N MET A 165 7.16 -8.11 -15.96
CA MET A 165 6.40 -8.63 -17.09
C MET A 165 4.94 -8.94 -16.72
N GLU A 166 4.46 -8.38 -15.62
CA GLU A 166 3.11 -8.56 -15.08
C GLU A 166 2.77 -10.03 -14.77
N THR A 167 3.78 -10.89 -14.58
CA THR A 167 3.58 -12.26 -14.13
C THR A 167 3.46 -12.30 -12.62
N PHE A 168 2.46 -13.01 -12.11
CA PHE A 168 2.16 -13.05 -10.69
C PHE A 168 2.21 -14.49 -10.16
N SER A 169 2.92 -14.68 -9.05
CA SER A 169 3.09 -15.99 -8.41
C SER A 169 2.95 -15.89 -6.90
N LEU A 170 2.47 -16.98 -6.30
CA LEU A 170 2.36 -17.12 -4.85
C LEU A 170 3.28 -18.22 -4.34
N TYR A 171 3.95 -17.94 -3.23
CA TYR A 171 4.86 -18.84 -2.53
C TYR A 171 4.34 -19.08 -1.12
N ASP A 172 4.46 -20.30 -0.61
CA ASP A 172 4.27 -20.53 0.82
C ASP A 172 5.53 -20.05 1.55
N MET A 173 5.33 -19.31 2.64
CA MET A 173 6.41 -18.99 3.58
C MET A 173 6.71 -20.23 4.42
N SER A 174 8.00 -20.55 4.55
CA SER A 174 8.46 -21.66 5.38
C SER A 174 8.14 -21.42 6.87
N ASP A 175 7.85 -22.50 7.60
CA ASP A 175 7.75 -22.44 9.05
C ASP A 175 9.15 -22.54 9.68
N PHE A 176 9.72 -21.39 10.02
CA PHE A 176 11.05 -21.28 10.61
C PHE A 176 11.14 -21.85 12.04
N SER A 177 10.02 -22.28 12.65
CA SER A 177 10.02 -22.92 13.97
C SER A 177 10.31 -24.42 13.92
N THR A 178 10.27 -25.02 12.73
CA THR A 178 10.52 -26.44 12.52
C THR A 178 11.75 -26.66 11.64
N GLU A 179 12.53 -27.71 11.90
CA GLU A 179 13.69 -28.08 11.07
C GLU A 179 13.28 -28.61 9.68
N ASP A 180 11.99 -28.90 9.47
CA ASP A 180 11.44 -29.41 8.21
C ASP A 180 11.11 -28.27 7.25
N MET A 181 12.12 -27.82 6.49
CA MET A 181 11.92 -26.91 5.35
C MET A 181 11.30 -27.67 4.18
N THR A 182 9.98 -27.68 4.07
CA THR A 182 9.30 -28.26 2.90
C THR A 182 9.22 -27.23 1.78
N GLU A 183 10.02 -27.39 0.72
CA GLU A 183 9.86 -26.62 -0.51
C GLU A 183 8.54 -27.00 -1.20
N THR A 184 7.54 -26.13 -1.07
CA THR A 184 6.29 -26.27 -1.83
C THR A 184 6.44 -25.66 -3.20
N LYS A 185 5.81 -26.27 -4.21
CA LYS A 185 5.76 -25.66 -5.55
C LYS A 185 5.00 -24.32 -5.50
N PRO A 186 5.51 -23.28 -6.17
CA PRO A 186 4.78 -22.02 -6.28
C PRO A 186 3.47 -22.20 -7.04
N ILE A 187 2.49 -21.37 -6.68
CA ILE A 187 1.27 -21.20 -7.47
C ILE A 187 1.58 -20.11 -8.50
N ASP A 188 1.98 -20.53 -9.69
CA ASP A 188 2.19 -19.64 -10.82
C ASP A 188 0.83 -19.28 -11.45
N LEU A 189 0.45 -18.00 -11.35
CA LEU A 189 -0.77 -17.48 -11.93
C LEU A 189 -0.50 -16.85 -13.30
N GLY A 190 0.75 -16.75 -13.76
CA GLY A 190 1.16 -16.24 -15.07
C GLY A 190 0.91 -14.75 -15.28
N ASP A 191 0.84 -14.32 -16.54
CA ASP A 191 0.62 -12.91 -16.94
C ASP A 191 -0.79 -12.42 -16.56
N MET A 192 -0.89 -11.39 -15.71
CA MET A 192 -2.16 -10.87 -15.18
C MET A 192 -2.96 -10.02 -16.16
N ARG A 193 -2.37 -9.62 -17.30
CA ARG A 193 -3.02 -8.76 -18.30
C ARG A 193 -4.12 -9.47 -19.10
N ALA A 194 -4.15 -10.80 -19.05
CA ALA A 194 -5.12 -11.60 -19.78
C ALA A 194 -6.58 -11.24 -19.37
N GLU A 195 -7.49 -11.29 -20.34
CA GLU A 195 -8.91 -10.93 -20.17
C GLU A 195 -9.63 -11.84 -19.15
N ASP A 196 -9.19 -13.10 -19.04
CA ASP A 196 -9.70 -14.07 -18.07
C ASP A 196 -9.10 -13.91 -16.66
N LYS A 197 -8.20 -12.94 -16.48
CA LYS A 197 -7.55 -12.60 -15.20
C LYS A 197 -7.93 -11.18 -14.78
N TRP A 198 -6.99 -10.25 -14.71
CA TRP A 198 -7.25 -8.89 -14.21
C TRP A 198 -7.68 -7.91 -15.31
N ASP A 199 -7.61 -8.33 -16.59
CA ASP A 199 -8.04 -7.54 -17.74
C ASP A 199 -7.46 -6.11 -17.68
N CYS A 200 -6.13 -6.04 -17.56
CA CYS A 200 -5.40 -4.78 -17.44
C CYS A 200 -4.23 -4.74 -18.42
N GLU A 201 -3.66 -3.56 -18.63
CA GLU A 201 -2.44 -3.42 -19.43
C GLU A 201 -1.19 -3.36 -18.55
N TYR A 202 -1.33 -2.89 -17.31
CA TYR A 202 -0.29 -2.90 -16.29
C TYR A 202 -0.88 -2.99 -14.88
N VAL A 203 -0.08 -3.48 -13.94
CA VAL A 203 -0.41 -3.52 -12.52
C VAL A 203 0.32 -2.37 -11.83
N VAL A 204 -0.41 -1.54 -11.08
CA VAL A 204 0.20 -0.44 -10.32
C VAL A 204 0.90 -1.01 -9.10
N ASP A 205 0.15 -1.65 -8.19
CA ASP A 205 0.70 -2.41 -7.06
C ASP A 205 -0.39 -3.28 -6.42
N ILE A 206 0.02 -4.16 -5.51
CA ILE A 206 -0.83 -4.93 -4.61
C ILE A 206 -0.88 -4.18 -3.27
N TYR A 207 -2.09 -3.91 -2.77
CA TYR A 207 -2.30 -3.21 -1.50
C TYR A 207 -2.76 -4.21 -0.44
N GLU A 208 -1.81 -4.91 0.16
CA GLU A 208 -2.08 -6.12 0.91
C GLU A 208 -2.93 -5.91 2.15
N ASN A 209 -2.72 -4.77 2.82
CA ASN A 209 -3.42 -4.41 4.05
C ASN A 209 -4.83 -3.88 3.79
N ASP A 210 -5.08 -3.33 2.59
CA ASP A 210 -6.37 -2.77 2.20
C ASP A 210 -7.23 -3.78 1.40
N GLY A 211 -6.64 -4.90 0.96
CA GLY A 211 -7.35 -5.98 0.29
C GLY A 211 -7.75 -5.67 -1.15
N PHE A 212 -6.94 -4.90 -1.88
CA PHE A 212 -7.19 -4.63 -3.29
C PHE A 212 -5.91 -4.66 -4.13
N VAL A 213 -6.08 -4.87 -5.42
CA VAL A 213 -5.04 -4.70 -6.44
C VAL A 213 -5.38 -3.47 -7.26
N ALA A 214 -4.44 -2.55 -7.44
CA ALA A 214 -4.59 -1.43 -8.35
C ALA A 214 -4.02 -1.82 -9.72
N VAL A 215 -4.84 -1.66 -10.76
CA VAL A 215 -4.45 -1.94 -12.15
C VAL A 215 -4.78 -0.75 -13.05
N GLY A 216 -4.06 -0.61 -14.15
CA GLY A 216 -4.27 0.47 -15.11
C GLY A 216 -4.43 -0.02 -16.55
N ASN A 217 -5.02 0.85 -17.36
CA ASN A 217 -5.22 0.66 -18.80
C ASN A 217 -4.92 1.98 -19.51
N HIS A 218 -3.95 1.98 -20.41
CA HIS A 218 -3.69 3.07 -21.34
C HIS A 218 -4.83 3.20 -22.35
N SER A 219 -5.21 2.09 -22.99
CA SER A 219 -6.23 2.10 -24.07
C SER A 219 -7.60 2.56 -23.62
N ARG A 220 -7.94 2.32 -22.34
CA ARG A 220 -9.21 2.75 -21.72
C ARG A 220 -9.05 4.02 -20.89
N SER A 221 -7.83 4.54 -20.77
CA SER A 221 -7.46 5.67 -19.91
C SER A 221 -8.06 5.54 -18.50
N SER A 222 -7.94 4.37 -17.88
CA SER A 222 -8.59 4.09 -16.59
C SER A 222 -7.67 3.40 -15.61
N MET A 223 -7.95 3.62 -14.33
CA MET A 223 -7.38 2.88 -13.21
C MET A 223 -8.52 2.14 -12.51
N ARG A 224 -8.30 0.88 -12.13
CA ARG A 224 -9.29 0.08 -11.40
C ARG A 224 -8.70 -0.47 -10.11
N PHE A 225 -9.49 -0.47 -9.05
CA PHE A 225 -9.20 -1.22 -7.83
C PHE A 225 -10.02 -2.50 -7.83
N LEU A 226 -9.34 -3.63 -7.94
CA LEU A 226 -9.94 -4.96 -7.90
C LEU A 226 -9.88 -5.48 -6.47
N ALA A 227 -11.03 -5.69 -5.84
CA ALA A 227 -11.06 -6.21 -4.48
C ALA A 227 -10.67 -7.70 -4.47
N TYR A 228 -9.92 -8.13 -3.47
CA TYR A 228 -9.68 -9.55 -3.22
C TYR A 228 -10.01 -9.90 -1.77
N ASP A 229 -10.37 -11.15 -1.55
CA ASP A 229 -10.79 -11.62 -0.22
C ASP A 229 -9.56 -11.77 0.68
N THR A 230 -9.53 -11.00 1.77
CA THR A 230 -8.50 -11.07 2.81
C THR A 230 -8.87 -12.03 3.95
N ASN A 231 -9.99 -12.77 3.82
CA ASN A 231 -10.42 -13.70 4.87
C ASN A 231 -9.55 -14.98 4.91
N ALA A 232 -9.03 -15.24 6.12
CA ALA A 232 -8.13 -16.35 6.45
C ALA A 232 -8.67 -17.76 6.27
N ASP A 233 -9.94 -17.95 5.94
CA ASP A 233 -10.52 -19.28 5.80
C ASP A 233 -10.30 -19.93 4.44
N LYS A 234 -9.88 -19.15 3.43
CA LYS A 234 -9.63 -19.64 2.07
C LYS A 234 -8.13 -19.72 1.80
N ASP A 235 -7.70 -20.85 1.24
CA ASP A 235 -6.30 -21.09 0.86
C ASP A 235 -5.89 -20.40 -0.46
N GLU A 236 -6.80 -19.65 -1.08
CA GLU A 236 -6.65 -19.08 -2.41
C GLU A 236 -6.73 -17.55 -2.38
N PHE A 237 -5.65 -16.89 -2.83
CA PHE A 237 -5.70 -15.49 -3.19
C PHE A 237 -6.56 -15.35 -4.46
N ASN A 238 -7.73 -14.75 -4.31
CA ASN A 238 -8.71 -14.66 -5.39
C ASN A 238 -9.19 -13.21 -5.54
N VAL A 239 -8.79 -12.60 -6.66
CA VAL A 239 -9.19 -11.25 -7.04
C VAL A 239 -10.55 -11.30 -7.73
N ASN A 240 -11.51 -10.55 -7.19
CA ASN A 240 -12.84 -10.45 -7.77
C ASN A 240 -12.88 -9.37 -8.84
N THR A 241 -12.69 -9.78 -10.09
CA THR A 241 -12.64 -8.87 -11.25
C THR A 241 -14.00 -8.25 -11.61
N GLN A 242 -15.09 -8.75 -11.02
CA GLN A 242 -16.43 -8.19 -11.16
C GLN A 242 -16.76 -7.16 -10.08
N LYS A 243 -15.96 -7.08 -9.01
CA LYS A 243 -16.10 -6.10 -7.93
C LYS A 243 -14.93 -5.14 -7.96
N PHE A 244 -15.10 -4.06 -8.70
CA PHE A 244 -14.09 -3.03 -8.82
C PHE A 244 -14.65 -1.62 -8.66
N VAL A 245 -13.75 -0.70 -8.31
CA VAL A 245 -13.97 0.73 -8.46
C VAL A 245 -13.11 1.20 -9.64
N GLU A 246 -13.71 1.86 -10.62
CA GLU A 246 -13.01 2.40 -11.78
C GLU A 246 -12.95 3.92 -11.72
N PHE A 247 -11.73 4.44 -11.85
CA PHE A 247 -11.40 5.85 -11.95
C PHE A 247 -11.14 6.16 -13.43
N GLN A 248 -12.20 6.57 -14.13
CA GLN A 248 -12.14 6.87 -15.55
C GLN A 248 -11.35 8.16 -15.80
N GLY A 249 -10.48 8.15 -16.80
CA GLY A 249 -9.60 9.27 -17.12
C GLY A 249 -8.44 9.45 -16.14
N ALA A 250 -8.09 8.40 -15.38
CA ALA A 250 -7.16 8.45 -14.26
C ALA A 250 -5.92 9.30 -14.53
N HIS A 251 -5.07 8.91 -15.48
CA HIS A 251 -3.93 9.71 -15.97
C HIS A 251 -3.88 9.79 -17.49
N GLY A 252 -5.06 9.82 -18.13
CA GLY A 252 -5.15 9.83 -19.59
C GLY A 252 -4.52 8.58 -20.19
N GLU A 253 -3.59 8.77 -21.12
CA GLU A 253 -2.82 7.70 -21.77
C GLU A 253 -1.53 7.33 -21.01
N GLU A 254 -1.21 8.03 -19.92
CA GLU A 254 0.02 7.84 -19.14
C GLU A 254 -0.11 6.77 -18.03
N ILE A 255 1.01 6.23 -17.57
CA ILE A 255 1.03 5.18 -16.53
C ILE A 255 0.72 5.79 -15.17
N VAL A 256 -0.21 5.17 -14.43
CA VAL A 256 -0.35 5.40 -12.99
C VAL A 256 0.75 4.65 -12.26
N ARG A 257 1.63 5.38 -11.57
CA ARG A 257 2.81 4.84 -10.88
C ARG A 257 2.59 4.55 -9.41
N THR A 258 1.64 5.22 -8.77
CA THR A 258 1.37 5.02 -7.36
C THR A 258 -0.05 5.39 -7.00
N VAL A 259 -0.57 4.70 -6.00
CA VAL A 259 -1.86 4.97 -5.36
C VAL A 259 -1.68 5.01 -3.85
N TYR A 260 -2.46 5.85 -3.18
CA TYR A 260 -2.62 5.82 -1.74
C TYR A 260 -4.09 6.00 -1.38
N VAL A 261 -4.63 5.13 -0.54
CA VAL A 261 -6.02 5.21 -0.07
C VAL A 261 -6.03 5.73 1.36
N ASN A 262 -6.78 6.79 1.59
CA ASN A 262 -7.09 7.28 2.93
C ASN A 262 -8.58 7.04 3.20
N SER A 263 -8.86 5.92 3.86
CA SER A 263 -10.23 5.48 4.18
C SER A 263 -10.92 6.38 5.21
N ASP A 264 -10.17 7.00 6.11
CA ASP A 264 -10.72 7.89 7.16
C ASP A 264 -11.43 9.11 6.57
N ILE A 265 -10.88 9.68 5.49
CA ILE A 265 -11.48 10.82 4.79
C ILE A 265 -12.15 10.41 3.46
N GLY A 266 -12.16 9.12 3.14
CA GLY A 266 -12.76 8.59 1.91
C GLY A 266 -12.10 9.11 0.63
N ALA A 267 -10.78 9.33 0.65
CA ALA A 267 -10.01 9.86 -0.47
C ALA A 267 -9.03 8.84 -1.03
N VAL A 268 -8.76 8.96 -2.33
CA VAL A 268 -7.75 8.19 -3.05
C VAL A 268 -6.82 9.18 -3.74
N TYR A 269 -5.53 8.95 -3.63
CA TYR A 269 -4.49 9.75 -4.29
C TYR A 269 -3.84 8.88 -5.36
N SER A 270 -3.60 9.43 -6.54
CA SER A 270 -2.86 8.74 -7.61
C SER A 270 -1.79 9.66 -8.18
N GLY A 271 -0.62 9.11 -8.47
CA GLY A 271 0.46 9.80 -9.19
C GLY A 271 0.76 9.08 -10.49
N GLY A 272 0.94 9.84 -11.58
CA GLY A 272 1.20 9.27 -12.90
C GLY A 272 2.43 9.86 -13.59
N GLU A 273 2.79 9.26 -14.72
CA GLU A 273 3.89 9.73 -15.57
C GLU A 273 3.59 11.05 -16.29
N ASP A 274 2.33 11.47 -16.31
CA ASP A 274 1.90 12.82 -16.69
C ASP A 274 2.45 13.92 -15.77
N GLY A 275 3.11 13.55 -14.66
CA GLY A 275 3.63 14.48 -13.66
C GLY A 275 2.52 15.11 -12.82
N GLU A 276 1.33 14.52 -12.82
CA GLU A 276 0.20 14.98 -12.01
C GLU A 276 -0.01 14.08 -10.79
N LEU A 277 -0.44 14.71 -9.69
CA LEU A 277 -1.06 14.05 -8.54
C LEU A 277 -2.56 14.34 -8.59
N ARG A 278 -3.40 13.31 -8.61
CA ARG A 278 -4.86 13.45 -8.58
C ARG A 278 -5.43 12.94 -7.26
N VAL A 279 -6.51 13.59 -6.83
CA VAL A 279 -7.29 13.22 -5.64
C VAL A 279 -8.70 12.86 -6.07
N TRP A 280 -9.16 11.72 -5.64
CA TRP A 280 -10.46 11.15 -5.97
C TRP A 280 -11.23 10.85 -4.68
N LYS A 281 -12.55 10.82 -4.75
CA LYS A 281 -13.33 10.12 -3.74
C LYS A 281 -13.19 8.62 -3.94
N ILE A 282 -13.31 7.87 -2.84
CA ILE A 282 -13.26 6.40 -2.88
C ILE A 282 -14.34 5.77 -3.78
N ASN A 283 -15.41 6.51 -4.06
CA ASN A 283 -16.49 6.09 -4.94
C ASN A 283 -16.31 6.54 -6.40
N ASN A 284 -15.11 6.99 -6.81
CA ASN A 284 -14.65 7.33 -8.16
C ASN A 284 -14.75 8.79 -8.68
N ASP A 285 -15.34 9.71 -7.93
CA ASP A 285 -15.40 11.12 -8.37
C ASP A 285 -14.01 11.78 -8.28
N LEU A 286 -13.52 12.39 -9.36
CA LEU A 286 -12.33 13.25 -9.29
C LEU A 286 -12.63 14.49 -8.44
N LEU A 287 -11.82 14.71 -7.39
CA LEU A 287 -11.90 15.89 -6.54
C LEU A 287 -10.98 17.01 -7.04
N ARG A 288 -9.73 16.66 -7.41
CA ARG A 288 -8.70 17.65 -7.78
C ARG A 288 -7.55 17.02 -8.57
N SER A 289 -6.88 17.81 -9.40
CA SER A 289 -5.56 17.51 -9.96
C SER A 289 -4.54 18.58 -9.56
N PHE A 290 -3.31 18.15 -9.30
CA PHE A 290 -2.15 18.99 -9.03
C PHE A 290 -1.05 18.65 -10.03
N GLN A 291 -0.56 19.66 -10.76
CA GLN A 291 0.56 19.49 -11.67
C GLN A 291 1.87 19.74 -10.91
N GLY A 292 2.86 18.86 -11.08
CA GLY A 292 4.19 18.99 -10.52
C GLY A 292 4.98 20.16 -11.14
N ASN A 293 4.61 21.39 -10.83
CA ASN A 293 5.43 22.57 -11.10
C ASN A 293 6.34 22.82 -9.88
N ASN A 294 7.58 23.27 -10.11
CA ASN A 294 8.59 23.63 -9.08
C ASN A 294 8.15 24.73 -8.07
N ASN A 295 6.89 25.14 -8.09
CA ASN A 295 6.32 26.09 -7.15
C ASN A 295 5.67 25.30 -6.01
N VAL A 296 6.16 25.53 -4.80
CA VAL A 296 5.56 25.04 -3.55
C VAL A 296 4.05 25.29 -3.60
N ILE A 297 3.25 24.23 -3.46
CA ILE A 297 1.79 24.37 -3.33
C ILE A 297 1.55 25.05 -1.98
N GLU A 298 1.33 26.37 -2.00
CA GLU A 298 1.29 27.19 -0.78
C GLU A 298 0.04 26.97 0.09
N ASP A 299 -0.99 26.27 -0.37
CA ASP A 299 -2.17 26.02 0.47
C ASP A 299 -2.82 24.66 0.20
N VAL A 300 -2.49 23.69 1.06
CA VAL A 300 -3.23 22.41 1.22
C VAL A 300 -4.44 22.60 2.15
N LYS A 301 -4.65 23.81 2.71
CA LYS A 301 -5.72 24.09 3.67
C LYS A 301 -7.14 23.98 3.08
N ASP A 302 -7.29 24.15 1.77
CA ASP A 302 -8.57 24.01 1.07
C ASP A 302 -8.91 22.55 0.67
N VAL A 303 -8.09 21.57 1.08
CA VAL A 303 -8.26 20.14 0.70
C VAL A 303 -9.35 19.43 1.53
N ILE A 304 -9.76 19.99 2.68
CA ILE A 304 -10.73 19.35 3.59
C ILE A 304 -11.91 20.30 3.90
N GLU A 305 -12.67 20.65 2.86
CA GLU A 305 -14.13 20.80 2.99
C GLU A 305 -14.82 19.62 2.29
N ILE A 306 -14.40 18.39 2.64
CA ILE A 306 -15.27 17.25 2.41
C ILE A 306 -16.36 17.37 3.48
N GLU A 307 -17.49 17.99 3.12
CA GLU A 307 -18.66 18.05 3.99
C GLU A 307 -18.86 16.68 4.65
N ASP A 308 -18.78 16.60 5.98
CA ASP A 308 -18.96 15.41 6.81
C ASP A 308 -20.06 14.48 6.26
N ILE A 309 -19.66 13.49 5.46
CA ILE A 309 -20.57 12.49 4.89
C ILE A 309 -21.20 11.67 6.02
N SER A 310 -20.50 11.57 7.17
CA SER A 310 -21.00 10.98 8.42
C SER A 310 -22.25 11.70 8.95
N ASN A 311 -22.27 13.02 8.93
CA ASN A 311 -23.40 13.83 9.39
C ASN A 311 -24.61 13.76 8.44
N ASN A 312 -24.38 13.62 7.13
CA ASN A 312 -25.48 13.48 6.17
C ASN A 312 -26.14 12.09 6.21
N LYS A 313 -25.36 11.03 6.48
CA LYS A 313 -25.92 9.67 6.68
C LYS A 313 -26.78 9.60 7.94
N GLU A 314 -26.31 10.17 9.06
CA GLU A 314 -27.11 10.28 10.28
C GLU A 314 -28.37 11.12 10.12
N LYS A 315 -28.29 12.26 9.41
CA LYS A 315 -29.46 13.10 9.14
C LYS A 315 -30.48 12.38 8.25
N LYS A 316 -30.02 11.63 7.24
CA LYS A 316 -30.88 10.84 6.36
C LYS A 316 -31.57 9.69 7.11
N ASP A 317 -30.84 8.98 7.95
CA ASP A 317 -31.38 7.90 8.80
C ASP A 317 -32.36 8.42 9.86
N LYS A 318 -32.10 9.60 10.44
CA LYS A 318 -33.02 10.28 11.37
C LYS A 318 -34.30 10.74 10.65
N LYS A 319 -34.21 11.21 9.41
CA LYS A 319 -35.36 11.63 8.59
C LYS A 319 -36.24 10.42 8.21
N GLU A 320 -35.65 9.33 7.72
CA GLU A 320 -36.39 8.10 7.39
C GLU A 320 -37.05 7.46 8.62
N LYS A 321 -36.39 7.50 9.79
CA LYS A 321 -37.00 7.03 11.05
C LYS A 321 -38.17 7.90 11.51
N LYS A 322 -38.18 9.20 11.16
CA LYS A 322 -39.26 10.13 11.51
C LYS A 322 -40.47 9.94 10.60
N GLU A 323 -40.26 9.81 9.29
CA GLU A 323 -41.31 9.53 8.30
C GLU A 323 -42.00 8.18 8.59
N LYS A 324 -41.23 7.12 8.88
CA LYS A 324 -41.80 5.80 9.30
C LYS A 324 -42.57 5.84 10.62
N LYS A 325 -42.32 6.82 11.49
CA LYS A 325 -43.08 7.01 12.74
C LYS A 325 -44.37 7.79 12.51
N GLU A 326 -44.38 8.73 11.58
CA GLU A 326 -45.57 9.52 11.21
C GLU A 326 -46.58 8.65 10.45
N GLU A 327 -46.15 7.83 9.48
CA GLU A 327 -47.02 6.87 8.78
C GLU A 327 -47.68 5.85 9.74
N LYS A 328 -46.94 5.41 10.78
CA LYS A 328 -47.47 4.49 11.80
C LYS A 328 -48.49 5.15 12.74
N LYS A 329 -48.44 6.48 12.92
CA LYS A 329 -49.43 7.22 13.72
C LYS A 329 -50.72 7.44 12.92
N GLU A 330 -50.62 7.85 11.66
CA GLU A 330 -51.79 8.03 10.78
C GLU A 330 -52.53 6.71 10.55
N GLY A 331 -51.81 5.59 10.40
CA GLY A 331 -52.42 4.26 10.30
C GLY A 331 -53.13 3.77 11.55
N LYS A 332 -52.83 4.33 12.75
CA LYS A 332 -53.53 4.01 14.00
C LYS A 332 -54.76 4.89 14.21
N GLU A 333 -54.66 6.19 13.92
CA GLU A 333 -55.81 7.12 14.00
C GLU A 333 -56.89 6.78 12.96
N GLY A 334 -56.49 6.31 11.77
CA GLY A 334 -57.42 5.82 10.75
C GLY A 334 -58.16 4.53 11.13
N LYS A 335 -57.62 3.71 12.04
CA LYS A 335 -58.29 2.50 12.56
C LYS A 335 -59.24 2.83 13.71
N GLU A 336 -58.84 3.69 14.64
CA GLU A 336 -59.72 4.14 15.73
C GLU A 336 -60.91 5.00 15.23
N GLY A 337 -60.72 5.76 14.14
CA GLY A 337 -61.80 6.52 13.50
C GLY A 337 -62.84 5.66 12.77
N LYS A 338 -62.47 4.44 12.32
CA LYS A 338 -63.41 3.49 11.70
C LYS A 338 -64.22 2.72 12.75
N GLU A 339 -63.62 2.34 13.88
CA GLU A 339 -64.34 1.65 14.97
C GLU A 339 -65.35 2.55 15.70
N ARG A 340 -65.20 3.88 15.65
CA ARG A 340 -66.18 4.83 16.22
C ARG A 340 -67.38 5.16 15.32
N LYS A 341 -67.39 4.74 14.05
CA LYS A 341 -68.52 4.94 13.12
C LYS A 341 -69.44 3.73 12.98
N GLU A 342 -69.11 2.60 13.63
CA GLU A 342 -69.91 1.36 13.62
C GLU A 342 -70.54 1.03 15.00
N ARG A 343 -70.80 2.05 15.84
CA ARG A 343 -71.60 1.89 17.07
C ARG A 343 -72.77 2.85 17.11
#